data_AF-A0A3P8KGT5-F1
#
_entry.id   AF-A0A3P8KGT5-F1
#
_cell.length_a   1.000
_cell.length_b   1.000
_cell.length_c   1.000
_cell.angle_alpha   90.00
_cell.angle_beta   90.00
_cell.angle_gamma   90.00
#
_symmetry.space_group_name_H-M   'P 1'
#
loop_
_entity.id
_entity.type
_entity.pdbx_description
1 polymer ?
#
loop_
_entity_poly.entity_id
_entity_poly.type
_entity_poly.pdbx_seq_one_letter_code
_entity_poly.pdbx_strand_id
1 'polypeptide(L)' 'MVLALGQERDGLSDAAISSADLNVAIEGTGNVESLNVSVATGVLLAEWWRRTG' A
#
# COMPACT_ATOMS: atom_id res chain seq x y z
N MET A 1 2.55 -13.60 5.85
CA MET A 1 2.66 -12.28 5.19
C MET A 1 1.55 -11.41 5.74
N VAL A 2 1.86 -10.22 6.23
CA VAL A 2 0.86 -9.21 6.60
C VAL A 2 1.03 -8.05 5.63
N LEU A 3 -0.06 -7.65 4.99
CA LEU A 3 -0.10 -6.46 4.13
C LEU A 3 -0.89 -5.40 4.89
N ALA A 4 -0.23 -4.32 5.31
CA ALA A 4 -0.85 -3.21 6.00
C ALA A 4 -1.16 -2.09 5.01
N LEU A 5 -2.40 -1.60 5.01
CA LEU A 5 -2.82 -0.45 4.23
C LEU A 5 -3.45 0.59 5.16
N GLY A 6 -3.12 1.85 4.92
CA GLY A 6 -3.60 2.98 5.69
C GLY A 6 -5.04 3.35 5.33
N GLN A 7 -5.73 3.99 6.28
CA GLN A 7 -7.02 4.62 6.02
C GLN A 7 -6.85 5.86 5.13
N GLU A 8 -7.94 6.36 4.56
CA GLU A 8 -7.94 7.61 3.82
C GLU A 8 -7.47 8.79 4.70
N ARG A 9 -6.79 9.75 4.06
CA ARG A 9 -6.14 10.93 4.65
C ARG A 9 -4.93 10.63 5.52
N ASP A 10 -5.13 9.96 6.65
CA ASP A 10 -4.08 9.83 7.67
C ASP A 10 -3.12 8.66 7.41
N GLY A 11 -3.49 7.73 6.52
CA GLY A 11 -2.63 6.63 6.14
C GLY A 11 -2.35 5.63 7.27
N LEU A 12 -1.15 5.05 7.25
CA LEU A 12 -0.66 4.17 8.32
C LEU A 12 -0.02 5.02 9.42
N SER A 13 -0.17 4.59 10.68
CA SER A 13 0.52 5.25 11.78
C SER A 13 2.04 5.06 11.68
N ASP A 14 2.80 6.03 12.21
CA ASP A 14 4.26 5.95 12.28
C ASP A 14 4.75 4.67 12.96
N ALA A 15 4.02 4.22 13.99
CA ALA A 15 4.32 2.95 14.67
C ALA A 15 4.20 1.76 13.70
N ALA A 16 3.13 1.70 12.90
CA ALA A 16 2.95 0.63 11.91
C ALA A 16 4.05 0.66 10.84
N ILE A 17 4.37 1.85 10.32
CA ILE A 17 5.45 2.07 9.34
C ILE A 17 6.80 1.63 9.91
N SER A 18 7.10 1.99 11.16
CA SER A 18 8.37 1.65 11.82
C SER A 18 8.52 0.16 12.13
N SER A 19 7.40 -0.54 12.31
CA SER A 19 7.38 -1.99 12.55
C SER A 19 7.44 -2.82 11.28
N ALA A 20 7.28 -2.20 10.10
CA ALA A 20 7.25 -2.91 8.83
C ALA A 20 8.65 -3.32 8.40
N ASP A 21 8.82 -4.59 8.02
CA ASP A 21 10.07 -5.08 7.42
C ASP A 21 10.36 -4.39 6.08
N LEU A 22 9.30 -4.02 5.35
CA LEU A 22 9.35 -3.40 4.02
C LEU A 22 8.26 -2.35 3.87
N ASN A 23 8.65 -1.17 3.39
CA ASN A 23 7.74 -0.12 2.94
C ASN A 23 7.72 -0.09 1.41
N VAL A 24 6.52 -0.18 0.83
CA VAL A 24 6.32 -0.23 -0.63
C VAL A 24 5.37 0.88 -1.06
N ALA A 25 5.57 1.41 -2.26
CA ALA A 25 4.73 2.43 -2.85
C ALA A 25 4.24 1.99 -4.24
N ILE A 26 3.04 2.43 -4.62
CA ILE A 26 2.56 2.35 -6.00
C ILE A 26 2.92 3.68 -6.65
N GLU A 27 3.80 3.64 -7.65
CA GLU A 27 4.20 4.83 -8.39
C GLU A 27 2.99 5.44 -9.10
N GLY A 28 2.69 6.70 -8.77
CA GLY A 28 1.63 7.47 -9.40
C GLY A 28 2.13 8.26 -10.60
N THR A 29 1.21 8.91 -11.32
CA THR A 29 1.54 9.85 -12.41
C THR A 29 1.82 11.27 -11.90
N GLY A 30 1.60 11.53 -10.61
CA GLY A 30 1.69 12.87 -10.00
C GLY A 30 0.46 13.76 -10.18
N ASN A 31 -0.57 13.31 -10.92
CA ASN A 31 -1.79 14.08 -11.15
C ASN A 31 -2.75 14.12 -9.94
N VAL A 32 -2.61 13.16 -9.03
CA VAL A 32 -3.39 13.05 -7.80
C VAL A 32 -2.45 12.66 -6.67
N GLU A 33 -2.79 13.04 -5.44
CA GLU A 33 -1.98 12.78 -4.25
C GLU A 33 -1.87 11.28 -3.94
N SER A 34 -2.98 10.55 -4.02
CA SER A 34 -3.01 9.11 -3.75
C SER A 34 -4.09 8.39 -4.55
N LEU A 35 -3.98 7.08 -4.62
CA LEU A 35 -5.07 6.21 -5.07
C LEU A 35 -6.10 6.03 -3.97
N ASN A 36 -7.32 5.65 -4.36
CA ASN A 36 -8.31 5.13 -3.44
C ASN A 36 -7.77 3.84 -2.76
N VAL A 37 -8.03 3.66 -1.46
CA VAL A 37 -7.48 2.54 -0.69
C VAL A 37 -7.88 1.17 -1.25
N SER A 38 -9.11 1.04 -1.78
CA SER A 38 -9.57 -0.23 -2.38
C SER A 38 -8.82 -0.55 -3.66
N VAL A 39 -8.50 0.48 -4.47
CA VAL A 39 -7.71 0.34 -5.69
C VAL A 39 -6.26 -0.01 -5.36
N ALA A 40 -5.65 0.69 -4.39
CA ALA A 40 -4.30 0.38 -3.92
C ALA A 40 -4.18 -1.04 -3.37
N THR A 41 -5.17 -1.48 -2.58
CA THR A 41 -5.27 -2.87 -2.10
C THR A 41 -5.31 -3.86 -3.26
N GLY A 42 -6.15 -3.60 -4.27
CA GLY A 42 -6.27 -4.47 -5.44
C GLY A 42 -4.96 -4.63 -6.21
N VAL A 43 -4.24 -3.53 -6.44
CA VAL A 43 -2.92 -3.54 -7.10
C VAL A 43 -1.91 -4.33 -6.27
N LEU A 44 -1.86 -4.10 -4.96
CA LEU A 44 -0.92 -4.78 -4.06
C LEU A 44 -1.16 -6.29 -4.03
N LEU A 45 -2.42 -6.72 -3.91
CA LEU A 45 -2.78 -8.14 -3.90
C LEU A 45 -2.49 -8.82 -5.25
N ALA A 46 -2.76 -8.13 -6.36
CA ALA A 46 -2.48 -8.66 -7.70
C ALA A 46 -0.98 -8.86 -7.93
N GLU A 47 -0.15 -7.89 -7.53
CA GLU A 47 1.30 -8.00 -7.66
C GLU A 47 1.89 -9.06 -6.72
N TRP A 48 1.37 -9.16 -5.51
CA TRP A 48 1.73 -10.25 -4.60
C TRP A 48 1.42 -11.60 -5.22
N TRP A 49 0.19 -11.79 -5.70
CA TRP A 49 -0.23 -13.03 -6.37
C TRP A 49 0.66 -13.36 -7.56
N ARG A 50 1.00 -12.38 -8.42
CA ARG A 50 1.87 -12.58 -9.58
C ARG A 50 3.27 -13.07 -9.22
N ARG A 51 3.78 -12.74 -8.02
CA ARG A 51 5.13 -13.11 -7.57
C ARG A 51 5.17 -14.40 -6.75
N THR A 52 4.08 -14.73 -6.06
CA THR A 52 4.06 -15.85 -5.10
C THR A 52 3.14 -16.99 -5.49
N GLY A 53 2.20 -16.77 -6.42
CA GLY A 53 1.41 -17.83 -7.05
C GLY A 53 2.20 -18.53 -8.14
#